data_AF-A0A7J8LU80-F1
#
_entry.id   AF-A0A7J8LU80-F1
#
_cell.length_a   1.000
_cell.length_b   1.000
_cell.length_c   1.000
_cell.angle_alpha   90.00
_cell.angle_beta   90.00
_cell.angle_gamma   90.00
#
_symmetry.space_group_name_H-M   'P 1'
#
loop_
_entity.id
_entity.type
_entity.pdbx_description
1 polymer ?
#
loop_
_entity_poly.entity_id
_entity_poly.type
_entity_poly.pdbx_seq_one_letter_code
_entity_poly.pdbx_strand_id
1 'polypeptide(L)'
;MMTVKRWSQNPNAASIGKPAIHPATVDLKGKAYEMLRQNAARFLLDDIYRNPGPLQFDGPGADAKAVTLCVEDQDYMGRIKKLQEYLDKVRTIVKPGCSQEVLKAALSVMASVTEVLSVMSSSSSGGQAL
;
A
#
# COMPACT_ATOMS: atom_id res chain seq x y z
N MET A 1 -7.91 -3.24 -19.09
CA MET A 1 -6.47 -3.55 -19.19
C MET A 1 -6.03 -4.05 -20.58
N MET A 2 -6.76 -3.75 -21.67
CA MET A 2 -6.29 -4.02 -23.04
C MET A 2 -6.73 -2.88 -23.96
N THR A 3 -5.89 -2.59 -24.95
CA THR A 3 -6.04 -1.55 -25.96
C THR A 3 -5.74 -2.17 -27.31
N VAL A 4 -6.37 -1.70 -28.37
CA VAL A 4 -5.99 -2.06 -29.72
C VAL A 4 -5.02 -1.00 -30.26
N LYS A 5 -3.73 -1.32 -30.35
CA LYS A 5 -2.75 -0.42 -30.97
C LYS A 5 -2.67 -0.69 -32.47
N ARG A 6 -2.91 0.34 -33.28
CA ARG A 6 -2.61 0.30 -34.72
C ARG A 6 -1.14 0.63 -34.91
N TRP A 7 -0.37 -0.36 -35.32
CA TRP A 7 1.02 -0.19 -35.68
C TRP A 7 1.10 0.10 -37.18
N SER A 8 1.28 1.36 -37.58
CA SER A 8 1.47 1.73 -38.99
C SER A 8 2.91 1.45 -39.40
N GLN A 9 3.23 0.21 -39.75
CA GLN A 9 4.55 -0.13 -40.31
C GLN A 9 4.57 -0.26 -41.84
N ASN A 10 3.44 -0.09 -42.53
CA ASN A 10 3.41 -0.02 -43.99
C ASN A 10 2.11 0.60 -44.48
N PRO A 11 2.13 1.53 -45.46
CA PRO A 11 0.92 2.15 -46.01
C PRO A 11 -0.03 1.17 -46.73
N ASN A 12 0.43 -0.03 -47.11
CA ASN A 12 -0.34 -1.02 -47.87
C ASN A 12 -0.81 -2.26 -47.07
N ALA A 13 -0.61 -2.32 -45.75
CA ALA A 13 -1.06 -3.44 -44.93
C ALA A 13 -2.39 -3.11 -44.21
N ALA A 14 -3.40 -3.98 -44.38
CA ALA A 14 -4.67 -3.85 -43.67
C ALA A 14 -4.43 -3.74 -42.15
N SER A 15 -4.88 -2.64 -41.55
CA SER A 15 -4.59 -2.29 -40.16
C SER A 15 -5.47 -3.07 -39.17
N ILE A 16 -5.32 -4.40 -39.12
CA ILE A 16 -5.83 -5.16 -37.97
C ILE A 16 -4.98 -4.73 -36.77
N GLY A 17 -5.58 -3.93 -35.89
CA GLY A 17 -4.91 -3.46 -34.69
C GLY A 17 -4.58 -4.64 -33.78
N LYS A 18 -3.39 -4.60 -33.18
CA LYS A 18 -2.91 -5.69 -32.32
C LYS A 18 -3.36 -5.41 -30.88
N PRO A 19 -3.80 -6.43 -30.14
CA PRO A 19 -4.06 -6.28 -28.71
C PRO A 19 -2.76 -5.89 -28.01
N ALA A 20 -2.84 -4.91 -27.13
CA ALA A 20 -1.73 -4.36 -26.36
C ALA A 20 -2.21 -4.04 -24.94
N ILE A 21 -1.27 -4.06 -24.00
CA ILE A 21 -1.53 -3.59 -22.63
C ILE A 21 -1.39 -2.06 -22.62
N HIS A 22 -2.32 -1.37 -21.95
CA HIS A 22 -2.23 0.07 -21.76
C HIS A 22 -0.98 0.37 -20.91
N PRO A 23 -0.08 1.27 -21.35
CA PRO A 23 1.02 1.69 -20.49
C PRO A 23 0.46 2.43 -19.27
N ALA A 24 0.96 2.10 -18.08
CA ALA A 24 0.64 2.80 -16.86
C ALA A 24 1.53 4.05 -16.76
N THR A 25 1.03 5.18 -17.23
CA THR A 25 1.70 6.48 -17.10
C THR A 25 1.59 7.03 -15.68
N VAL A 26 2.44 7.98 -15.31
CA VAL A 26 2.37 8.67 -14.00
C VAL A 26 1.00 9.33 -13.83
N ASP A 27 0.35 9.06 -12.71
CA ASP A 27 -0.88 9.75 -12.33
C ASP A 27 -0.53 11.12 -11.71
N LEU A 28 -0.89 12.19 -12.42
CA LEU A 28 -0.67 13.58 -11.97
C LEU A 28 -1.57 13.98 -10.79
N LYS A 29 -2.53 13.14 -10.41
CA LYS A 29 -3.33 13.28 -9.19
C LYS A 29 -2.98 12.21 -8.14
N GLY A 30 -1.97 11.38 -8.41
CA GLY A 30 -1.53 10.31 -7.51
C GLY A 30 -0.67 10.83 -6.37
N LYS A 31 -0.68 10.10 -5.25
CA LYS A 31 0.03 10.45 -4.01
C LYS A 31 1.53 10.69 -4.21
N ALA A 32 2.18 9.86 -5.01
CA ALA A 32 3.61 10.00 -5.28
C ALA A 32 3.95 11.31 -6.02
N TYR A 33 3.13 11.70 -7.00
CA TYR A 33 3.31 12.97 -7.72
C TYR A 33 2.95 14.17 -6.84
N GLU A 34 1.91 14.06 -6.02
CA GLU A 34 1.55 15.08 -5.05
C GLU A 34 2.68 15.34 -4.05
N MET A 35 3.30 14.29 -3.51
CA MET A 35 4.46 14.41 -2.61
C MET A 35 5.63 15.13 -3.29
N LEU A 36 5.92 14.83 -4.56
CA LEU A 36 6.92 15.57 -5.33
C LEU A 36 6.55 17.06 -5.44
N ARG A 37 5.29 17.35 -5.81
CA ARG A 37 4.80 18.72 -6.00
C ARG A 37 4.90 19.56 -4.72
N GLN A 38 4.61 18.97 -3.56
CA GLN A 38 4.72 19.63 -2.26
C GLN A 38 6.17 20.01 -1.91
N ASN A 39 7.15 19.23 -2.36
CA ASN A 39 8.57 19.45 -2.04
C ASN A 39 9.37 20.14 -3.17
N ALA A 40 8.80 20.27 -4.37
CA ALA A 40 9.51 20.74 -5.56
C ALA A 40 10.13 22.14 -5.39
N ALA A 41 9.40 23.08 -4.80
CA ALA A 41 9.91 24.44 -4.56
C ALA A 41 11.12 24.40 -3.60
N ARG A 42 11.09 23.51 -2.61
CA ARG A 42 12.17 23.35 -1.65
C ARG A 42 13.41 22.72 -2.30
N PHE A 43 13.23 21.69 -3.13
CA PHE A 43 14.33 21.09 -3.89
C PHE A 43 15.01 22.07 -4.87
N LEU A 44 14.30 23.10 -5.30
CA LEU A 44 14.84 24.13 -6.18
C LEU A 44 15.68 25.17 -5.43
N LEU A 45 15.28 25.52 -4.20
CA LEU A 45 15.85 26.64 -3.44
C LEU A 45 16.89 26.19 -2.40
N ASP A 46 16.75 24.99 -1.85
CA ASP A 46 17.57 24.47 -0.76
C ASP A 46 18.54 23.38 -1.27
N ASP A 47 19.73 23.28 -0.67
CA ASP A 47 20.73 22.24 -0.97
C ASP A 47 20.37 20.87 -0.32
N ILE A 48 19.27 20.25 -0.76
CA ILE A 48 18.74 18.98 -0.19
C ILE A 48 19.04 17.79 -1.09
N TYR A 49 20.31 17.62 -1.44
CA TYR A 49 20.73 16.48 -2.24
C TYR A 49 20.74 15.19 -1.41
N ARG A 50 20.23 14.09 -2.00
CA ARG A 50 20.34 12.74 -1.46
C ARG A 50 21.29 11.94 -2.32
N ASN A 51 22.31 11.35 -1.70
CA ASN A 51 23.22 10.42 -2.33
C ASN A 51 22.94 9.01 -1.78
N PRO A 52 22.00 8.25 -2.39
CA PRO A 52 21.73 6.88 -1.94
C PRO A 52 22.97 6.00 -2.14
N GLY A 53 23.18 5.05 -1.23
CA GLY A 53 24.24 4.06 -1.37
C GLY A 53 23.95 3.02 -2.45
N PRO A 54 24.89 2.08 -2.69
CA PRO A 54 24.67 0.94 -3.58
C PRO A 54 23.50 0.05 -3.13
N LEU A 55 22.94 -0.73 -4.05
CA LEU A 55 21.96 -1.77 -3.72
C LEU A 55 22.58 -2.77 -2.73
N GLN A 56 21.86 -3.04 -1.65
CA GLN A 56 22.28 -3.98 -0.61
C GLN A 56 21.47 -5.27 -0.72
N PHE A 57 22.12 -6.41 -0.48
CA PHE A 57 21.48 -7.73 -0.42
C PHE A 57 21.37 -8.27 1.02
N ASP A 58 22.05 -7.63 1.97
CA ASP A 58 22.01 -7.95 3.39
C ASP A 58 22.16 -6.65 4.21
N GLY A 59 21.75 -6.69 5.47
CA GLY A 59 21.77 -5.55 6.39
C GLY A 59 20.55 -4.63 6.27
N PRO A 60 20.59 -3.46 6.94
CA PRO A 60 19.41 -2.61 7.14
C PRO A 60 18.74 -2.09 5.85
N GLY A 61 19.49 -1.99 4.74
CA GLY A 61 18.98 -1.49 3.47
C GLY A 61 18.49 -2.58 2.50
N ALA A 62 18.60 -3.86 2.86
CA ALA A 62 18.25 -4.97 1.96
C ALA A 62 16.77 -4.97 1.54
N ASP A 63 15.88 -4.55 2.45
CA ASP A 63 14.44 -4.52 2.23
C ASP A 63 13.90 -3.14 1.82
N ALA A 64 14.79 -2.20 1.44
CA ALA A 64 14.38 -0.86 1.03
C ALA A 64 13.52 -0.92 -0.24
N LYS A 65 12.33 -0.30 -0.18
CA LYS A 65 11.39 -0.22 -1.31
C LYS A 65 11.44 1.17 -1.97
N ALA A 66 11.03 1.22 -3.24
CA ALA A 66 10.89 2.49 -3.94
C ALA A 66 9.91 3.42 -3.22
N VAL A 67 10.24 4.72 -3.16
CA VAL A 67 9.42 5.73 -2.49
C VAL A 67 8.01 5.79 -3.07
N THR A 68 7.87 5.60 -4.38
CA THR A 68 6.56 5.56 -5.07
C THR A 68 5.65 4.48 -4.48
N LEU A 69 6.16 3.26 -4.29
CA LEU A 69 5.41 2.15 -3.68
C LEU A 69 5.08 2.46 -2.21
N CYS A 70 6.06 2.96 -1.45
CA CYS A 70 5.86 3.30 -0.04
C CYS A 70 4.78 4.37 0.17
N VAL A 71 4.70 5.38 -0.70
CA VAL A 71 3.75 6.49 -0.58
C VAL A 71 2.33 6.07 -1.00
N GLU A 72 2.22 5.19 -1.99
CA GLU A 72 0.92 4.62 -2.36
C GLU A 72 0.36 3.76 -1.23
N ASP A 73 1.20 2.94 -0.62
CA ASP A 73 0.86 2.03 0.48
C ASP A 73 0.91 2.68 1.87
N GLN A 74 1.29 3.95 1.99
CA GLN A 74 1.58 4.60 3.29
C GLN A 74 0.39 4.56 4.24
N ASP A 75 -0.83 4.79 3.73
CA ASP A 75 -2.05 4.69 4.53
C ASP A 75 -2.38 3.23 4.88
N TYR A 76 -2.13 2.29 3.96
CA TYR A 76 -2.46 0.89 4.17
C TYR A 76 -1.50 0.24 5.18
N MET A 77 -0.20 0.28 4.89
CA MET A 77 0.85 -0.27 5.75
C MET A 77 0.97 0.48 7.07
N GLY A 78 0.77 1.81 7.08
CA GLY A 78 0.72 2.60 8.30
C GLY A 78 -0.42 2.17 9.23
N ARG A 79 -1.61 1.92 8.66
CA ARG A 79 -2.76 1.40 9.42
C ARG A 79 -2.51 -0.01 9.96
N ILE A 80 -1.85 -0.88 9.19
CA ILE A 80 -1.47 -2.23 9.65
C ILE A 80 -0.49 -2.14 10.83
N LYS A 81 0.56 -1.31 10.73
CA LYS A 81 1.52 -1.12 11.84
C LYS A 81 0.83 -0.59 13.09
N LYS A 82 -0.04 0.41 12.94
CA LYS A 82 -0.80 0.96 14.07
C LYS A 82 -1.72 -0.06 14.72
N LEU A 83 -2.35 -0.94 13.94
CA LEU A 83 -3.15 -2.06 14.46
C LEU A 83 -2.28 -3.03 15.28
N GLN A 84 -1.10 -3.40 14.77
CA GLN A 84 -0.15 -4.26 15.49
C GLN A 84 0.28 -3.64 16.84
N GLU A 85 0.59 -2.34 16.86
CA GLU A 85 0.90 -1.62 18.10
C GLU A 85 -0.24 -1.70 19.14
N TYR A 86 -1.51 -1.62 18.71
CA TYR A 86 -2.64 -1.78 19.64
C TYR A 86 -2.74 -3.20 20.18
N LEU A 87 -2.51 -4.21 19.35
CA LEU A 87 -2.50 -5.61 19.78
C LEU A 87 -1.38 -5.89 20.80
N ASP A 88 -0.20 -5.31 20.60
CA ASP A 88 0.91 -5.40 21.56
C ASP A 88 0.61 -4.71 22.89
N LYS A 89 -0.11 -3.58 22.86
CA LYS A 89 -0.61 -2.91 24.08
C LYS A 89 -1.60 -3.80 24.82
N VAL A 90 -2.56 -4.40 24.13
CA VAL A 90 -3.52 -5.35 24.74
C VAL A 90 -2.76 -6.51 25.37
N ARG A 91 -1.83 -7.13 24.64
CA ARG A 91 -0.96 -8.21 25.15
C ARG A 91 -0.18 -7.81 26.40
N THR A 92 0.27 -6.56 26.47
CA THR A 92 1.00 -6.04 27.62
C THR A 92 0.10 -5.86 28.85
N ILE A 93 -1.16 -5.48 28.65
CA ILE A 93 -2.16 -5.30 29.71
C ILE A 93 -2.60 -6.67 30.27
N VAL A 94 -2.81 -7.68 29.43
CA VAL A 94 -3.30 -9.01 29.82
C VAL A 94 -2.20 -9.99 30.28
N LYS A 95 -1.08 -9.48 30.81
CA LYS A 95 0.00 -10.33 31.36
C LYS A 95 -0.48 -11.11 32.60
N PRO A 96 0.17 -12.25 32.93
CA PRO A 96 -0.08 -12.95 34.19
C PRO A 96 0.01 -11.99 35.38
N GLY A 97 -1.02 -11.97 36.22
CA GLY A 97 -1.14 -11.02 37.33
C GLY A 97 -2.11 -9.86 37.10
N CYS A 98 -2.73 -9.74 35.91
CA CYS A 98 -3.85 -8.81 35.70
C CYS A 98 -5.12 -9.24 36.46
N SER A 99 -6.04 -8.31 36.70
CA SER A 99 -7.31 -8.61 37.37
C SER A 99 -8.25 -9.43 36.47
N GLN A 100 -9.08 -10.25 37.10
CA GLN A 100 -10.06 -11.09 36.38
C GLN A 100 -11.03 -10.25 35.53
N GLU A 101 -11.40 -9.06 36.00
CA GLU A 101 -12.28 -8.16 35.25
C GLU A 101 -11.64 -7.65 33.96
N VAL A 102 -10.34 -7.27 34.02
CA VAL A 102 -9.59 -6.82 32.84
C VAL A 102 -9.45 -7.95 31.82
N LEU A 103 -9.15 -9.17 32.28
CA LEU A 103 -9.04 -10.33 31.40
C LEU A 103 -10.38 -10.65 30.72
N LYS A 104 -11.48 -10.65 31.48
CA LYS A 104 -12.83 -10.91 30.95
C LYS A 104 -13.25 -9.84 29.93
N ALA A 105 -12.98 -8.57 30.21
CA ALA A 105 -13.26 -7.47 29.30
C ALA A 105 -12.45 -7.58 28.01
N ALA A 106 -11.14 -7.84 28.11
CA ALA A 106 -10.27 -7.99 26.95
C ALA A 106 -10.71 -9.15 26.05
N LEU A 107 -11.06 -10.31 26.63
CA LEU A 107 -11.58 -11.45 25.87
C LEU A 107 -12.87 -11.11 25.12
N SER A 108 -13.83 -10.47 25.78
CA SER A 108 -15.10 -10.08 25.15
C SER A 108 -14.93 -9.09 24.01
N VAL A 109 -14.10 -8.05 24.20
CA VAL A 109 -13.84 -7.04 23.16
C VAL A 109 -13.10 -7.65 21.98
N MET A 110 -12.07 -8.48 22.22
CA MET A 110 -11.30 -9.12 21.16
C MET A 110 -12.16 -10.11 20.34
N ALA A 111 -13.05 -10.86 21.00
CA ALA A 111 -14.01 -11.72 20.31
C ALA A 111 -14.93 -10.92 19.38
N SER A 112 -15.46 -9.80 19.86
CA SER A 112 -16.30 -8.90 19.05
C SER A 112 -15.55 -8.33 17.84
N VAL A 113 -14.29 -7.90 18.02
CA VAL A 113 -13.45 -7.43 16.92
C VAL A 113 -13.26 -8.52 15.86
N THR A 114 -12.99 -9.76 16.26
CA THR A 114 -12.81 -10.87 15.31
C THR A 114 -14.10 -11.21 14.55
N GLU A 115 -15.26 -11.15 15.21
CA GLU A 115 -16.55 -11.43 14.59
C GLU A 115 -16.92 -10.38 13.54
N VAL A 116 -16.80 -9.09 13.88
CA VAL A 116 -17.06 -7.98 12.96
C VAL A 116 -16.18 -8.08 11.72
N LEU A 117 -14.87 -8.32 11.89
CA LEU A 117 -13.94 -8.44 10.78
C LEU A 117 -14.23 -9.67 9.91
N SER A 118 -14.67 -10.78 10.51
CA SER A 118 -15.09 -11.99 9.78
C SER A 118 -16.28 -11.72 8.86
N VAL A 119 -17.32 -11.04 9.36
CA VAL A 119 -18.50 -10.65 8.57
C VAL A 119 -18.12 -9.71 7.41
N MET A 120 -17.24 -8.74 7.66
CA MET A 120 -16.74 -7.83 6.63
C MET A 120 -15.91 -8.55 5.56
N SER A 121 -15.09 -9.53 5.95
CA SER A 121 -14.32 -10.33 4.98
C SER A 121 -15.22 -11.18 4.08
N SER A 122 -16.29 -11.75 4.66
CA SER A 122 -17.25 -12.62 3.96
C SER A 122 -18.16 -11.87 2.97
N SER A 123 -18.42 -10.58 3.22
CA SER A 123 -19.24 -9.74 2.33
C SER A 123 -18.46 -9.19 1.12
N SER A 124 -17.13 -9.13 1.20
CA SER A 124 -16.28 -8.64 0.11
C SER A 124 -16.10 -9.64 -1.06
N SER A 125 -16.41 -10.92 -0.86
CA SER A 125 -16.29 -11.98 -1.88
C SER A 125 -17.56 -12.22 -2.70
N GLY A 126 -18.67 -11.51 -2.44
CA GLY A 126 -19.96 -11.71 -3.11
C GLY A 126 -20.23 -10.86 -4.36
N GLY A 127 -19.26 -10.08 -4.83
CA GLY A 127 -19.45 -9.03 -5.85
C GLY A 127 -18.88 -9.31 -7.24
N GLN A 128 -18.83 -10.55 -7.71
CA GLN A 128 -18.59 -10.86 -9.14
C GLN A 128 -19.37 -12.12 -9.56
N ALA A 129 -20.65 -11.94 -9.85
CA ALA A 129 -21.39 -12.82 -10.75
C ALA A 129 -22.61 -12.04 -11.25
N LEU A 130 -22.47 -11.37 -12.39
CA LEU A 130 -23.48 -11.18 -13.43
C LEU A 130 -22.75 -10.70 -14.70
#